data_AF-A0A6J5K8H8-F1
#
_entry.id   AF-A0A6J5K8H8-F1
#
_cell.length_a   1.000
_cell.length_b   1.000
_cell.length_c   1.000
_cell.angle_alpha   90.00
_cell.angle_beta   90.00
_cell.angle_gamma   90.00
#
_symmetry.space_group_name_H-M   'P 1'
#
loop_
_entity.id
_entity.type
_entity.pdbx_description
1 polymer ?
#
loop_
_entity_poly.entity_id
_entity_poly.type
_entity_poly.pdbx_seq_one_letter_code
_entity_poly.pdbx_strand_id
1 'polypeptide(L)'
;MPLEDKRACSGPSGPFCILAGHGPWTKRTMNKHERAILAAEVVRWRHANQASLSSTAKHFGISAPTVSRYWQGAGMQPLRVPQTVWRGADKKQRKRRTDNPARYLPSASEARAKALSSGKAVGRPPGSRNGVSRAERRLDTALAGAKARLEMRFWEAVGAWPTAEHRQRLYRSIDRALLEAAEAVRRRRAERKANGITKAPSR
;
A
#
# COMPACT_ATOMS: atom_id res chain seq x y z
N MET A 1 28.95 -74.64 17.87
CA MET A 1 27.76 -75.12 17.13
C MET A 1 26.58 -74.24 17.50
N PRO A 2 25.92 -73.55 16.56
CA PRO A 2 26.40 -72.50 15.63
C PRO A 2 26.45 -71.12 16.33
N LEU A 3 27.30 -70.15 16.00
CA LEU A 3 27.58 -69.45 14.73
C LEU A 3 26.42 -68.58 14.21
N GLU A 4 26.77 -67.30 14.02
CA GLU A 4 26.33 -66.41 12.93
C GLU A 4 24.97 -65.68 13.11
N ASP A 5 24.82 -64.38 12.86
CA ASP A 5 25.58 -63.45 12.02
C ASP A 5 25.38 -61.99 12.51
N LYS A 6 26.45 -61.20 12.69
CA LYS A 6 27.02 -60.22 11.72
C LYS A 6 26.05 -59.07 11.38
N ARG A 7 26.42 -57.80 11.26
CA ARG A 7 27.64 -56.97 11.32
C ARG A 7 27.06 -55.53 11.26
N ALA A 8 27.46 -54.61 12.11
CA ALA A 8 28.71 -53.85 12.06
C ALA A 8 28.79 -52.82 10.92
N CYS A 9 29.14 -51.60 11.34
CA CYS A 9 29.85 -50.56 10.59
C CYS A 9 29.03 -49.87 9.48
N SER A 10 29.06 -48.55 9.34
CA SER A 10 30.25 -47.71 9.35
C SER A 10 29.89 -46.24 9.51
N GLY A 11 30.59 -45.52 10.40
CA GLY A 11 30.80 -44.07 10.24
C GLY A 11 31.52 -43.74 8.93
N PRO A 12 31.68 -42.46 8.58
CA PRO A 12 32.86 -41.72 9.08
C PRO A 12 32.47 -40.33 9.63
N SER A 13 33.03 -39.89 10.76
CA SER A 13 34.21 -39.01 10.80
C SER A 13 34.15 -37.82 9.82
N GLY A 14 33.91 -36.62 10.36
CA GLY A 14 34.14 -35.38 9.62
C GLY A 14 33.51 -34.16 10.30
N PRO A 15 34.31 -33.20 10.79
CA PRO A 15 33.82 -31.98 11.42
C PRO A 15 33.44 -30.99 10.32
N PHE A 16 32.16 -30.89 9.97
CA PHE A 16 31.73 -29.77 9.14
C PHE A 16 31.43 -28.57 10.02
N CYS A 17 32.47 -27.75 10.15
CA CYS A 17 32.41 -26.33 10.45
C CYS A 17 31.06 -25.74 10.02
N ILE A 18 30.25 -25.35 11.00
CA ILE A 18 29.20 -24.36 10.79
C ILE A 18 29.94 -23.07 10.48
N LEU A 19 30.27 -22.89 9.19
CA LEU A 19 30.61 -21.59 8.65
C LEU A 19 29.38 -20.72 8.90
N ALA A 20 29.47 -19.92 9.95
CA ALA A 20 28.75 -18.66 10.10
C ALA A 20 29.19 -17.71 8.97
N GLY A 21 28.87 -18.08 7.74
CA GLY A 21 28.94 -17.22 6.58
C GLY A 21 27.63 -16.44 6.51
N HIS A 22 27.53 -15.38 7.32
CA HIS A 22 26.62 -14.29 7.04
C HIS A 22 27.13 -13.53 5.79
N GLY A 23 27.10 -14.21 4.64
CA GLY A 23 27.21 -13.56 3.35
C GLY A 23 25.90 -12.82 3.08
N PRO A 24 25.92 -11.56 2.62
CA PRO A 24 24.71 -10.94 2.12
C PRO A 24 24.19 -11.84 1.00
N TRP A 25 22.96 -12.37 1.15
CA TRP A 25 22.23 -12.97 0.05
C TRP A 25 22.10 -11.89 -1.02
N THR A 26 23.08 -11.85 -1.93
CA THR A 26 23.07 -10.99 -3.10
C THR A 26 21.81 -11.34 -3.87
N LYS A 27 21.17 -10.32 -4.43
CA LYS A 27 19.87 -10.37 -5.09
C LYS A 27 19.92 -11.18 -6.39
N ARG A 28 20.32 -12.45 -6.33
CA ARG A 28 20.13 -13.41 -7.41
C ARG A 28 18.64 -13.63 -7.52
N THR A 29 18.05 -13.15 -8.61
CA THR A 29 16.65 -13.39 -8.89
C THR A 29 16.47 -14.88 -9.10
N MET A 30 15.91 -15.58 -8.09
CA MET A 30 15.60 -17.00 -8.21
C MET A 30 14.66 -17.21 -9.40
N ASN A 31 14.96 -18.22 -10.22
CA ASN A 31 14.13 -18.63 -11.33
C ASN A 31 12.79 -19.20 -10.83
N LYS A 32 11.75 -19.17 -11.68
CA LYS A 32 10.40 -19.60 -11.30
C LYS A 32 10.38 -21.03 -10.73
N HIS A 33 11.19 -21.92 -11.29
CA HIS A 33 11.30 -23.31 -10.85
C HIS A 33 11.91 -23.42 -9.45
N GLU A 34 13.00 -22.69 -9.17
CA GLU A 34 13.64 -22.67 -7.85
C GLU A 34 12.71 -22.13 -6.76
N ARG A 35 11.88 -21.12 -7.10
CA ARG A 35 10.87 -20.60 -6.17
C ARG A 35 9.77 -21.62 -5.84
N ALA A 36 9.40 -22.46 -6.81
CA ALA A 36 8.41 -23.51 -6.60
C ALA A 36 8.94 -24.63 -5.70
N ILE A 37 10.21 -25.03 -5.89
CA ILE A 37 10.90 -26.00 -5.04
C ILE A 37 10.99 -25.47 -3.60
N LEU A 38 11.43 -24.23 -3.43
CA LEU A 38 11.51 -23.59 -2.11
C LEU A 38 10.14 -23.50 -1.43
N ALA A 39 9.08 -23.17 -2.17
CA ALA A 39 7.73 -23.11 -1.63
C ALA A 39 7.25 -24.47 -1.09
N ALA A 40 7.49 -25.55 -1.84
CA ALA A 40 7.13 -26.91 -1.41
C ALA A 40 7.90 -27.34 -0.14
N GLU A 41 9.19 -27.01 -0.07
CA GLU A 41 10.03 -27.32 1.09
C GLU A 41 9.59 -26.55 2.35
N VAL A 42 9.30 -25.26 2.21
CA VAL A 42 8.78 -24.41 3.31
C VAL A 42 7.48 -24.98 3.88
N VAL A 43 6.57 -25.43 3.02
CA VAL A 43 5.28 -26.01 3.43
C VAL A 43 5.50 -27.36 4.12
N ARG A 44 6.32 -28.26 3.54
CA ARG A 44 6.64 -29.56 4.14
C ARG A 44 7.26 -29.43 5.52
N TRP A 45 8.28 -28.57 5.64
CA TRP A 45 8.97 -28.35 6.92
C TRP A 45 8.02 -27.78 7.97
N ARG A 46 7.20 -26.78 7.61
CA ARG A 46 6.26 -26.17 8.55
C ARG A 46 5.19 -27.16 9.00
N HIS A 47 4.69 -28.02 8.12
CA HIS A 47 3.72 -29.06 8.45
C HIS A 47 4.33 -30.10 9.40
N ALA A 48 5.54 -30.58 9.11
CA ALA A 48 6.24 -31.56 9.96
C ALA A 48 6.54 -31.03 11.36
N ASN A 49 6.91 -29.75 11.48
CA ASN A 49 7.34 -29.14 12.75
C ASN A 49 6.20 -28.40 13.47
N GLN A 50 4.98 -28.38 12.93
CA GLN A 50 3.84 -27.58 13.42
C GLN A 50 4.21 -26.12 13.74
N ALA A 51 5.15 -25.56 12.98
CA ALA A 51 5.79 -24.30 13.30
C ALA A 51 4.89 -23.08 12.99
N SER A 52 5.04 -22.02 13.78
CA SER A 52 4.39 -20.73 13.51
C SER A 52 4.96 -20.07 12.25
N LEU A 53 4.20 -19.14 11.65
CA LEU A 53 4.66 -18.36 10.49
C LEU A 53 5.98 -17.63 10.77
N SER A 54 6.12 -17.05 11.96
CA SER A 54 7.33 -16.32 12.37
C SER A 54 8.54 -17.22 12.59
N SER A 55 8.34 -18.42 13.14
CA SER A 55 9.42 -19.40 13.31
C SER A 55 9.90 -19.92 11.96
N THR A 56 8.97 -20.25 11.07
CA THR A 56 9.27 -20.69 9.70
C THR A 56 10.01 -19.61 8.91
N ALA A 57 9.56 -18.35 9.02
CA ALA A 57 10.20 -17.20 8.39
C ALA A 57 11.67 -17.04 8.80
N LYS A 58 11.97 -17.21 10.10
CA LYS A 58 13.34 -17.17 10.63
C LYS A 58 14.18 -18.32 10.11
N HIS A 59 13.63 -19.54 10.08
CA HIS A 59 14.36 -20.73 9.63
C HIS A 59 14.82 -20.61 8.17
N PHE A 60 13.94 -20.13 7.29
CA PHE A 60 14.22 -20.01 5.85
C PHE A 60 14.76 -18.63 5.42
N GLY A 61 14.93 -17.68 6.34
CA GLY A 61 15.39 -16.32 6.02
C GLY A 61 14.45 -15.52 5.10
N ILE A 62 13.15 -15.88 5.07
CA ILE A 62 12.13 -15.24 4.23
C ILE A 62 11.11 -14.46 5.06
N SER A 63 10.40 -13.53 4.43
CA SER A 63 9.38 -12.75 5.14
C SER A 63 8.17 -13.61 5.55
N ALA A 64 7.58 -13.35 6.72
CA ALA A 64 6.36 -14.03 7.16
C ALA A 64 5.18 -13.93 6.14
N PRO A 65 4.97 -12.80 5.44
CA PRO A 65 4.01 -12.73 4.34
C PRO A 65 4.34 -13.68 3.16
N THR A 66 5.61 -13.92 2.87
CA THR A 66 6.03 -14.89 1.84
C THR A 66 5.68 -16.32 2.26
N VAL A 67 5.97 -16.70 3.51
CA VAL A 67 5.56 -18.00 4.08
C VAL A 67 4.05 -18.18 4.01
N SER A 68 3.29 -17.13 4.35
CA SER A 68 1.82 -17.12 4.28
C SER A 68 1.32 -17.38 2.86
N ARG A 69 1.93 -16.75 1.86
CA ARG A 69 1.60 -16.98 0.44
C ARG A 69 1.91 -18.39 -0.03
N TYR A 70 3.05 -18.96 0.37
CA TYR A 70 3.37 -20.36 0.05
C TYR A 70 2.38 -21.34 0.69
N TRP A 71 1.97 -21.07 1.93
CA TRP A 71 0.97 -21.88 2.62
C TRP A 71 -0.40 -21.84 1.94
N GLN A 72 -0.87 -20.65 1.56
CA GLN A 72 -2.12 -20.47 0.82
C GLN A 72 -2.08 -21.09 -0.58
N GLY A 73 -0.95 -20.94 -1.30
CA GLY A 73 -0.76 -21.52 -2.63
C GLY A 73 -0.76 -23.06 -2.63
N ALA A 74 -0.44 -23.69 -1.51
CA ALA A 74 -0.55 -25.13 -1.31
C ALA A 74 -1.97 -25.59 -0.91
N GLY A 75 -2.97 -24.70 -0.93
CA GLY A 75 -4.35 -25.02 -0.55
C GLY A 75 -4.57 -25.18 0.95
N MET A 76 -3.55 -24.90 1.78
CA MET A 76 -3.64 -25.03 3.23
C MET A 76 -4.29 -23.78 3.83
N GLN A 77 -5.39 -23.95 4.56
CA GLN A 77 -5.97 -22.88 5.35
C GLN A 77 -4.99 -22.47 6.45
N PRO A 78 -4.91 -21.17 6.81
CA PRO A 78 -4.19 -20.77 8.00
C PRO A 78 -4.81 -21.50 9.18
N LEU A 79 -4.01 -22.28 9.90
CA LEU A 79 -4.39 -22.84 11.18
C LEU A 79 -4.95 -21.69 12.01
N ARG A 80 -6.28 -21.65 12.17
CA ARG A 80 -6.97 -20.73 13.06
C ARG A 80 -6.61 -21.18 14.46
N VAL A 81 -5.41 -20.81 14.92
CA VAL A 81 -5.08 -20.95 16.33
C VAL A 81 -6.10 -20.07 17.05
N PRO A 82 -6.99 -20.64 17.88
CA PRO A 82 -7.90 -19.83 18.67
C PRO A 82 -7.04 -18.83 19.44
N GLN A 83 -7.38 -17.55 19.33
CA GLN A 83 -6.57 -16.43 19.80
C GLN A 83 -6.52 -16.33 21.34
N THR A 84 -6.72 -17.45 22.04
CA THR A 84 -7.17 -17.50 23.44
C THR A 84 -6.06 -17.64 24.48
N VAL A 85 -4.78 -17.85 24.14
CA VAL A 85 -3.78 -18.20 25.19
C VAL A 85 -2.47 -17.41 25.18
N TRP A 86 -2.34 -16.31 24.43
CA TRP A 86 -1.12 -15.47 24.46
C TRP A 86 -1.25 -14.16 25.26
N ARG A 87 -2.05 -14.15 26.33
CA ARG A 87 -1.90 -13.13 27.38
C ARG A 87 -1.46 -13.82 28.66
N GLY A 88 -0.15 -13.91 28.85
CA GLY A 88 0.44 -14.31 30.13
C GLY A 88 -0.14 -13.48 31.28
N ALA A 89 -0.36 -14.15 32.41
CA ALA A 89 -1.04 -13.67 33.61
C ALA A 89 -0.36 -12.43 34.26
N ASP A 90 0.88 -12.10 33.89
CA ASP A 90 1.69 -11.10 34.59
C ASP A 90 1.77 -9.71 33.95
N LYS A 91 0.84 -9.35 33.05
CA LYS A 91 0.80 -7.97 32.57
C LYS A 91 0.04 -7.11 33.56
N LYS A 92 0.78 -6.47 34.49
CA LYS A 92 0.33 -5.30 35.28
C LYS A 92 -0.62 -4.48 34.41
N GLN A 93 -1.84 -4.22 34.90
CA GLN A 93 -2.83 -3.42 34.18
C GLN A 93 -2.14 -2.15 33.66
N ARG A 94 -1.89 -2.09 32.35
CA ARG A 94 -1.35 -0.88 31.73
C ARG A 94 -2.30 0.23 32.13
N LYS A 95 -1.80 1.29 32.80
CA LYS A 95 -2.54 2.53 33.04
C LYS A 95 -3.37 2.79 31.80
N ARG A 96 -4.70 2.80 31.92
CA ARG A 96 -5.62 3.04 30.81
C ARG A 96 -5.11 4.32 30.15
N ARG A 97 -4.48 4.21 28.99
CA ARG A 97 -4.17 5.39 28.19
C ARG A 97 -5.52 5.99 27.85
N THR A 98 -5.79 7.14 28.44
CA THR A 98 -6.94 8.01 28.15
C THR A 98 -6.92 8.47 26.69
N ASP A 99 -5.83 8.19 25.97
CA ASP A 99 -5.57 8.58 24.57
C ASP A 99 -6.19 7.65 23.51
N ASN A 100 -7.20 6.84 23.85
CA ASN A 100 -8.05 6.24 22.82
C ASN A 100 -9.41 6.96 22.77
N PRO A 101 -9.48 8.15 22.14
CA PRO A 101 -10.69 8.95 22.10
C PRO A 101 -11.85 8.21 21.42
N ALA A 102 -11.57 7.24 20.55
CA ALA A 102 -12.59 6.43 19.89
C ALA A 102 -13.44 5.57 20.86
N ARG A 103 -13.04 5.44 22.14
CA ARG A 103 -13.83 4.74 23.17
C ARG A 103 -14.87 5.61 23.88
N TYR A 104 -14.70 6.93 23.85
CA TYR A 104 -15.55 7.89 24.55
C TYR A 104 -16.22 8.90 23.61
N LEU A 105 -15.77 8.96 22.36
CA LEU A 105 -16.48 9.67 21.31
C LEU A 105 -17.68 8.83 20.88
N PRO A 106 -18.84 9.47 20.61
CA PRO A 106 -19.97 8.79 20.01
C PRO A 106 -19.52 8.11 18.73
N SER A 107 -20.08 6.92 18.47
CA SER A 107 -19.81 6.22 17.23
C SER A 107 -20.09 7.13 16.04
N ALA A 108 -19.41 6.92 14.91
CA ALA A 108 -19.63 7.74 13.72
C ALA A 108 -21.12 7.80 13.34
N SER A 109 -21.88 6.73 13.55
CA SER A 109 -23.33 6.68 13.39
C SER A 109 -24.10 7.57 14.37
N GLU A 110 -23.77 7.56 15.66
CA GLU A 110 -24.43 8.38 16.68
C GLU A 110 -24.13 9.88 16.49
N ALA A 111 -22.88 10.22 16.14
CA ALA A 111 -22.51 11.59 15.80
C ALA A 111 -23.30 12.09 14.60
N ARG A 112 -23.51 11.24 13.57
CA ARG A 112 -24.36 11.55 12.42
C ARG A 112 -25.83 11.69 12.81
N ALA A 113 -26.37 10.79 13.62
CA ALA A 113 -27.76 10.85 14.07
C ALA A 113 -28.06 12.14 14.85
N LYS A 114 -27.17 12.51 15.79
CA LYS A 114 -27.31 13.73 16.61
C LYS A 114 -27.16 15.03 15.80
N ALA A 115 -26.32 15.00 14.77
CA ALA A 115 -26.17 16.15 13.87
C ALA A 115 -27.38 16.28 12.92
N LEU A 116 -27.93 15.17 12.40
CA LEU A 116 -29.19 15.19 11.66
C LEU A 116 -30.37 15.67 12.51
N SER A 117 -30.49 15.19 13.76
CA SER A 117 -31.57 15.58 14.67
C SER A 117 -31.51 17.05 15.11
N SER A 118 -30.33 17.66 15.05
CA SER A 118 -30.14 19.10 15.32
C SER A 118 -30.23 19.96 14.06
N GLY A 119 -30.68 19.40 12.93
CA GLY A 119 -30.80 20.09 11.65
C GLY A 119 -29.46 20.46 11.00
N LYS A 120 -28.34 19.98 11.55
CA LYS A 120 -27.00 20.23 11.00
C LYS A 120 -26.75 19.26 9.86
N ALA A 121 -26.38 19.79 8.69
CA ALA A 121 -26.02 18.97 7.55
C ALA A 121 -24.83 18.05 7.90
N VAL A 122 -25.06 16.75 7.83
CA VAL A 122 -24.07 15.74 8.18
C VAL A 122 -23.33 15.28 6.93
N GLY A 123 -22.07 15.67 6.86
CA GLY A 123 -21.22 15.49 5.68
C GLY A 123 -20.76 16.84 5.14
N ARG A 124 -20.14 16.82 3.95
CA ARG A 124 -19.84 18.06 3.24
C ARG A 124 -21.18 18.75 2.91
N PRO A 125 -21.36 20.04 3.22
CA PRO A 125 -22.61 20.73 2.93
C PRO A 125 -23.02 20.50 1.46
N PRO A 126 -24.31 20.29 1.15
CA PRO A 126 -24.75 20.25 -0.24
C PRO A 126 -24.31 21.57 -0.91
N GLY A 127 -23.43 21.45 -1.92
CA GLY A 127 -22.74 22.58 -2.56
C GLY A 127 -21.27 22.81 -2.17
N SER A 128 -20.69 22.06 -1.24
CA SER A 128 -19.26 22.18 -0.85
C SER A 128 -18.27 21.63 -1.89
N ARG A 129 -18.72 21.29 -3.11
CA ARG A 129 -17.84 21.04 -4.25
C ARG A 129 -17.35 22.39 -4.81
N ASN A 130 -16.48 23.07 -4.05
CA ASN A 130 -15.64 24.20 -4.44
C ASN A 130 -16.15 25.03 -5.62
N GLY A 131 -17.36 25.63 -5.63
CA GLY A 131 -17.77 26.60 -6.66
C GLY A 131 -17.52 26.27 -8.15
N VAL A 132 -17.18 25.03 -8.49
CA VAL A 132 -16.53 24.64 -9.76
C VAL A 132 -17.31 23.46 -10.32
N SER A 133 -17.98 23.74 -11.44
CA SER A 133 -18.79 22.75 -12.13
C SER A 133 -17.93 21.55 -12.57
N ARG A 134 -18.57 20.40 -12.83
CA ARG A 134 -17.87 19.21 -13.33
C ARG A 134 -17.21 19.49 -14.69
N ALA A 135 -17.86 20.30 -15.53
CA ALA A 135 -17.33 20.72 -16.83
C ALA A 135 -16.06 21.57 -16.70
N GLU A 136 -16.07 22.57 -15.80
CA GLU A 136 -14.89 23.37 -15.50
C GLU A 136 -13.71 22.53 -15.01
N ARG A 137 -13.97 21.54 -14.14
CA ARG A 137 -12.94 20.60 -13.67
C ARG A 137 -12.34 19.77 -14.80
N ARG A 138 -13.17 19.31 -15.74
CA ARG A 138 -12.70 18.56 -16.92
C ARG A 138 -11.80 19.43 -17.79
N LEU A 139 -12.16 20.70 -18.00
CA LEU A 139 -11.32 21.66 -18.73
C LEU A 139 -9.98 21.91 -18.03
N ASP A 140 -9.99 22.15 -16.72
CA ASP A 140 -8.76 22.35 -15.94
C ASP A 140 -7.84 21.12 -16.02
N THR A 141 -8.42 19.92 -15.96
CA THR A 141 -7.68 18.65 -16.06
C THR A 141 -7.12 18.43 -17.46
N ALA A 142 -7.89 18.74 -18.51
CA ALA A 142 -7.45 18.65 -19.90
C ALA A 142 -6.29 19.61 -20.18
N LEU A 143 -6.38 20.85 -19.71
CA LEU A 143 -5.31 21.84 -19.85
C LEU A 143 -4.04 21.42 -19.08
N ALA A 144 -4.18 20.93 -17.86
CA ALA A 144 -3.05 20.41 -17.08
C ALA A 144 -2.37 19.23 -17.79
N GLY A 145 -3.17 18.30 -18.35
CA GLY A 145 -2.66 17.18 -19.13
C GLY A 145 -1.93 17.62 -20.40
N ALA A 146 -2.45 18.61 -21.13
CA ALA A 146 -1.78 19.16 -22.31
C ALA A 146 -0.43 19.80 -21.97
N LYS A 147 -0.37 20.60 -20.89
CA LYS A 147 0.88 21.20 -20.41
C LYS A 147 1.91 20.14 -20.01
N ALA A 148 1.50 19.17 -19.20
CA ALA A 148 2.38 18.10 -18.74
C ALA A 148 2.98 17.31 -19.91
N ARG A 149 2.18 16.99 -20.94
CA ARG A 149 2.70 16.30 -22.14
C ARG A 149 3.78 17.09 -22.86
N LEU A 150 3.61 18.41 -22.99
CA LEU A 150 4.61 19.26 -23.63
C LEU A 150 5.88 19.39 -22.79
N GLU A 151 5.73 19.52 -21.47
CA GLU A 151 6.87 19.57 -20.55
C GLU A 151 7.66 18.26 -20.53
N MET A 152 6.97 17.12 -20.56
CA MET A 152 7.61 15.81 -20.66
C MET A 152 8.37 15.64 -21.97
N ARG A 153 7.76 16.03 -23.11
CA ARG A 153 8.45 16.01 -24.41
C ARG A 153 9.68 16.90 -24.44
N PHE A 154 9.59 18.08 -23.82
CA PHE A 154 10.74 18.98 -23.70
C PHE A 154 11.85 18.34 -22.85
N TRP A 155 11.48 17.73 -21.72
CA TRP A 155 12.43 17.03 -20.86
C TRP A 155 13.11 15.86 -21.59
N GLU A 156 12.36 15.07 -22.35
CA GLU A 156 12.89 13.97 -23.17
C GLU A 156 13.87 14.47 -24.24
N ALA A 157 13.64 15.65 -24.83
CA ALA A 157 14.49 16.20 -25.88
C ALA A 157 15.74 16.92 -25.36
N VAL A 158 15.63 17.61 -24.22
CA VAL A 158 16.69 18.52 -23.71
C VAL A 158 17.40 17.95 -22.48
N GLY A 159 16.83 16.94 -21.81
CA GLY A 159 17.36 16.37 -20.57
C GLY A 159 17.19 17.28 -19.34
N ALA A 160 16.44 18.37 -19.47
CA ALA A 160 16.20 19.34 -18.40
C ALA A 160 14.75 19.82 -18.39
N TRP A 161 14.25 20.23 -17.22
CA TRP A 161 12.92 20.81 -17.11
C TRP A 161 12.86 22.20 -17.78
N PRO A 162 11.74 22.57 -18.44
CA PRO A 162 11.65 23.83 -19.15
C PRO A 162 11.62 25.03 -18.20
N THR A 163 12.40 26.07 -18.53
CA THR A 163 12.38 27.38 -17.85
C THR A 163 11.04 28.09 -18.09
N ALA A 164 10.84 29.24 -17.43
CA ALA A 164 9.63 30.04 -17.64
C ALA A 164 9.44 30.46 -19.10
N GLU A 165 10.52 30.90 -19.77
CA GLU A 165 10.50 31.29 -21.18
C GLU A 165 10.19 30.10 -22.10
N HIS A 166 10.81 28.94 -21.85
CA HIS A 166 10.52 27.72 -22.60
C HIS A 166 9.06 27.32 -22.45
N ARG A 167 8.50 27.38 -21.23
CA ARG A 167 7.09 27.08 -20.99
C ARG A 167 6.17 28.04 -21.74
N GLN A 168 6.46 29.34 -21.76
CA GLN A 168 5.69 30.30 -22.55
C GLN A 168 5.67 29.95 -24.04
N ARG A 169 6.82 29.54 -24.60
CA ARG A 169 6.90 29.11 -26.01
C ARG A 169 6.16 27.79 -26.25
N LEU A 170 6.38 26.79 -25.40
CA LEU A 170 5.73 25.48 -25.49
C LEU A 170 4.22 25.59 -25.43
N TYR A 171 3.69 26.35 -24.47
CA TYR A 171 2.26 26.44 -24.26
C TYR A 171 1.51 27.17 -25.38
N ARG A 172 2.21 27.91 -26.27
CA ARG A 172 1.61 28.46 -27.50
C ARG A 172 1.17 27.37 -28.48
N SER A 173 1.74 26.16 -28.36
CA SER A 173 1.35 25.01 -29.19
C SER A 173 0.13 24.24 -28.66
N ILE A 174 -0.39 24.61 -27.49
CA ILE A 174 -1.63 24.02 -26.96
C ILE A 174 -2.80 24.49 -27.84
N ASP A 175 -3.77 23.59 -28.06
CA ASP A 175 -5.00 23.90 -28.79
C ASP A 175 -5.63 25.21 -28.28
N ARG A 176 -5.82 26.15 -29.21
CA ARG A 176 -6.35 27.48 -28.95
C ARG A 176 -7.74 27.42 -28.34
N ALA A 177 -8.59 26.49 -28.78
CA ALA A 177 -9.93 26.35 -28.25
C ALA A 177 -9.92 25.96 -26.75
N LEU A 178 -8.96 25.11 -26.35
CA LEU A 178 -8.79 24.72 -24.96
C LEU A 178 -8.27 25.87 -24.10
N LEU A 179 -7.35 26.69 -24.63
CA LEU A 179 -6.83 27.89 -23.95
C LEU A 179 -7.94 28.92 -23.74
N GLU A 180 -8.70 29.26 -24.78
CA GLU A 180 -9.80 30.22 -24.72
C GLU A 180 -10.90 29.74 -23.75
N ALA A 181 -11.24 28.45 -23.78
CA ALA A 181 -12.20 27.88 -22.83
C ALA A 181 -11.72 27.97 -21.37
N ALA A 182 -10.44 27.71 -21.11
CA ALA A 182 -9.86 27.82 -19.78
C ALA A 182 -9.78 29.28 -19.29
N GLU A 183 -9.44 30.21 -20.17
CA GLU A 183 -9.45 31.65 -19.87
C GLU A 183 -10.86 32.15 -19.56
N ALA A 184 -11.86 31.73 -20.34
CA ALA A 184 -13.26 32.06 -20.06
C ALA A 184 -13.71 31.54 -18.69
N VAL A 185 -13.28 30.34 -18.27
CA VAL A 185 -13.53 29.83 -16.91
C VAL A 185 -12.87 30.71 -15.86
N ARG A 186 -11.61 31.14 -16.07
CA ARG A 186 -10.90 32.01 -15.13
C ARG A 186 -11.56 33.39 -15.01
N ARG A 187 -11.98 33.99 -16.11
CA ARG A 187 -12.72 35.27 -16.12
C ARG A 187 -14.02 35.15 -15.32
N ARG A 188 -14.83 34.12 -15.60
CA ARG A 188 -16.06 33.85 -14.84
C ARG A 188 -15.79 33.64 -13.34
N ARG A 189 -14.68 33.00 -12.97
CA ARG A 189 -14.29 32.84 -11.55
C ARG A 189 -13.89 34.18 -10.93
N ALA A 190 -13.15 35.01 -11.65
CA ALA A 190 -12.78 36.34 -11.20
C ALA A 190 -14.01 37.24 -11.00
N GLU A 191 -14.95 37.23 -11.94
CA GLU A 191 -16.24 37.93 -11.85
C GLU A 191 -17.08 37.44 -10.68
N ARG A 192 -17.23 36.11 -10.49
CA ARG A 192 -17.93 35.54 -9.33
C ARG A 192 -17.29 35.98 -8.01
N LYS A 193 -15.96 36.00 -7.95
CA LYS A 193 -15.22 36.46 -6.77
C LYS A 193 -15.45 37.95 -6.51
N ALA A 194 -15.43 38.78 -7.56
CA ALA A 194 -15.72 40.21 -7.47
C ALA A 194 -17.15 40.47 -6.96
N ASN A 195 -18.11 39.66 -7.40
CA ASN A 195 -19.52 39.77 -7.02
C ASN A 195 -19.86 39.09 -5.68
N GLY A 196 -18.88 38.55 -4.95
CA GLY A 196 -19.10 37.87 -3.67
C GLY A 196 -19.84 36.53 -3.78
N ILE A 197 -20.04 36.00 -4.99
CA ILE A 197 -20.78 34.75 -5.25
C ILE A 197 -19.84 33.56 -5.01
N THR A 198 -19.96 32.92 -3.84
CA THR A 198 -19.12 31.78 -3.45
C THR A 198 -19.68 30.41 -3.84
N LYS A 199 -20.95 30.33 -4.25
CA LYS A 199 -21.62 29.09 -4.65
C LYS A 199 -21.82 29.02 -6.16
N ALA A 200 -21.47 27.88 -6.76
CA ALA A 200 -21.83 27.60 -8.14
C ALA A 200 -23.36 27.44 -8.26
N PRO A 201 -23.98 27.91 -9.36
CA PRO A 201 -25.38 27.62 -9.63
C PRO A 201 -25.55 26.10 -9.75
N SER A 202 -26.46 25.55 -8.93
CA SER A 202 -26.91 24.17 -9.06
C SER A 202 -27.66 24.03 -10.38
N ARG A 203 -27.15 23.18 -11.28
CA ARG A 203 -27.89 22.65 -12.42
C ARG A 203 -28.49 21.32 -12.04
#